data_AF-A0AAU9TIC7-F1
#
_entry.id   AF-A0AAU9TIC7-F1
#
_cell.length_a   1.000
_cell.length_b   1.000
_cell.length_c   1.000
_cell.angle_alpha   90.00
_cell.angle_beta   90.00
_cell.angle_gamma   90.00
#
_symmetry.space_group_name_H-M   'P 1'
#
loop_
_entity.id
_entity.type
_entity.pdbx_description
1 polymer ?
#
loop_
_entity_poly.entity_id
_entity_poly.type
_entity_poly.pdbx_seq_one_letter_code
_entity_poly.pdbx_strand_id
1 'polypeptide(L)' 'MVASYYQDRIVVVNYARASNEKKTTKGCAQRSIGRPTFWNLVLDLLLRTMNNMGVCCDVFADDVVLDI' A
#
# COMPACT_ATOMS: atom_id res chain seq x y z
N MET A 1 -3.53 17.22 -4.64
CA MET A 1 -2.48 17.05 -3.62
C MET A 1 -2.09 15.58 -3.41
N VAL A 2 -3.02 14.61 -3.37
CA VAL A 2 -2.69 13.17 -3.28
C VAL A 2 -2.15 12.58 -4.59
N ALA A 3 -2.65 13.00 -5.75
CA ALA A 3 -2.19 12.46 -7.03
C ALA A 3 -0.70 12.71 -7.30
N SER A 4 -0.16 13.85 -6.87
CA SER A 4 1.26 14.18 -7.00
C SER A 4 2.17 13.31 -6.14
N TYR A 5 1.66 12.73 -5.04
CA TYR A 5 2.40 11.72 -4.27
C TYR A 5 2.70 10.47 -5.11
N TYR A 6 1.85 10.18 -6.10
CA TYR A 6 2.03 9.09 -7.03
C TYR A 6 2.67 9.50 -8.38
N GLN A 7 3.26 10.68 -8.46
CA GLN A 7 4.00 11.12 -9.65
C GLN A 7 5.52 10.97 -9.43
N ASP A 8 6.24 10.74 -10.53
CA ASP A 8 7.72 10.75 -10.61
C ASP A 8 8.47 10.00 -9.50
N ARG A 9 7.91 8.87 -9.03
CA ARG A 9 8.54 8.02 -8.02
C ARG A 9 9.72 7.26 -8.65
N ILE A 10 10.93 7.57 -8.21
CA ILE A 10 12.16 6.88 -8.62
C ILE A 10 12.73 6.16 -7.39
N VAL A 11 13.06 4.88 -7.56
CA VAL A 11 13.78 4.08 -6.56
C VAL A 11 15.24 4.03 -6.98
N VAL A 12 16.11 4.45 -6.08
CA VAL A 12 17.57 4.37 -6.27
C VAL A 12 18.12 3.28 -5.36
N VAL A 13 18.84 2.33 -5.95
CA VAL A 13 19.55 1.28 -5.23
C VAL A 13 21.03 1.56 -5.32
N ASN A 14 21.68 1.65 -4.17
CA ASN A 14 23.13 1.80 -4.06
C ASN A 14 23.72 0.51 -3.49
N TYR A 15 24.58 -0.16 -4.25
CA TYR A 15 25.21 -1.41 -3.85
C TYR A 15 26.62 -1.52 -4.43
N ALA A 16 27.61 -1.89 -3.60
CA ALA A 16 29.00 -2.10 -4.02
C ALA A 16 29.59 -0.97 -4.90
N ARG A 17 29.33 0.30 -4.53
CA ARG A 17 29.72 1.52 -5.27
C ARG A 17 29.04 1.71 -6.64
N ALA A 18 28.09 0.86 -7.01
CA ALA A 18 27.22 1.09 -8.15
C ALA A 18 25.87 1.65 -7.68
N SER A 19 25.30 2.57 -8.46
CA SER A 19 23.95 3.07 -8.30
C SER A 19 23.09 2.63 -9.50
N ASN A 20 21.85 2.27 -9.23
CA ASN A 20 20.86 1.98 -10.27
C ASN A 20 19.53 2.65 -9.92
N GLU A 21 18.90 3.26 -10.91
CA GLU A 21 17.65 3.99 -10.75
C GLU A 21 16.53 3.34 -11.56
N LYS A 22 15.34 3.22 -10.95
CA LYS A 22 14.16 2.68 -11.63
C LYS A 22 12.91 3.47 -11.25
N LYS A 23 12.13 3.88 -12.26
CA LYS A 23 10.80 4.45 -12.05
C LYS A 23 9.86 3.39 -11.49
N THR A 24 9.10 3.73 -10.45
CA THR A 24 8.06 2.86 -9.89
C THR A 24 6.67 3.40 -10.21
N THR A 25 5.84 2.52 -10.77
CA THR A 25 4.43 2.80 -11.08
C THR A 25 3.47 2.15 -10.08
N LYS A 26 3.97 1.29 -9.19
CA LYS A 26 3.17 0.48 -8.28
C LYS A 26 3.46 0.82 -6.83
N GLY A 27 2.42 0.70 -6.01
CA GLY A 27 2.47 0.86 -4.56
C GLY A 27 2.88 2.26 -4.09
N CYS A 28 2.98 2.37 -2.76
CA CYS A 28 3.52 3.52 -2.06
C CYS A 28 5.03 3.36 -1.80
N ALA A 29 5.74 4.48 -1.66
CA ALA A 29 7.12 4.44 -1.19
C ALA A 29 7.22 3.76 0.18
N GLN A 30 8.22 2.90 0.37
CA GLN A 30 8.46 2.30 1.68
C GLN A 30 8.80 3.41 2.69
N ARG A 31 8.28 3.29 3.92
CA ARG A 31 8.43 4.29 5.00
C ARG A 31 7.76 5.65 4.75
N SER A 32 6.95 5.79 3.70
CA SER A 32 6.16 7.02 3.55
C SER A 32 5.10 7.12 4.64
N ILE A 33 4.89 8.33 5.17
CA ILE A 33 3.87 8.61 6.19
C ILE A 33 2.45 8.35 5.65
N GLY A 34 2.22 8.56 4.35
CA GLY A 34 0.90 8.35 3.73
C GLY A 34 0.54 6.89 3.45
N ARG A 35 1.51 5.97 3.43
CA ARG A 35 1.26 4.55 3.07
C ARG A 35 0.23 3.88 3.98
N PRO A 36 0.29 4.00 5.33
CA PRO A 36 -0.73 3.42 6.21
C PRO A 36 -2.15 3.93 5.89
N THR A 37 -2.30 5.23 5.63
CA THR A 37 -3.61 5.81 5.30
C THR A 37 -4.16 5.28 3.97
N PHE A 38 -3.31 5.17 2.95
CA PHE A 38 -3.74 4.59 1.67
C PHE A 38 -4.09 3.11 1.79
N TRP A 39 -3.34 2.34 2.58
CA TRP A 39 -3.67 0.95 2.86
C TRP A 39 -5.01 0.82 3.57
N ASN A 40 -5.27 1.64 4.59
CA ASN A 40 -6.55 1.63 5.30
C ASN A 40 -7.73 1.97 4.38
N LEU A 41 -7.57 2.86 3.40
CA LEU A 41 -8.63 3.16 2.43
C LEU A 41 -8.98 1.95 1.54
N VAL A 42 -7.96 1.23 1.08
CA VAL A 42 -8.13 0.02 0.27
C VAL A 42 -8.77 -1.10 1.11
N LEU A 43 -8.31 -1.27 2.36
CA LEU A 43 -8.83 -2.27 3.28
C LEU A 43 -10.26 -1.96 3.74
N ASP A 44 -10.62 -0.69 3.97
CA ASP A 44 -12.00 -0.31 4.30
C ASP A 44 -12.97 -0.69 3.17
N LEU A 45 -12.57 -0.50 1.92
CA LEU A 45 -13.36 -0.97 0.77
C LEU A 45 -13.51 -2.50 0.76
N LEU A 46 -12.42 -3.22 1.02
CA LEU A 46 -12.42 -4.69 1.11
C LEU A 46 -13.34 -5.18 2.24
N LEU A 47 -13.18 -4.65 3.46
CA LEU A 47 -13.99 -4.97 4.64
C LEU A 47 -15.48 -4.78 4.36
N ARG A 48 -15.86 -3.63 3.78
CA ARG A 48 -17.26 -3.36 3.42
C ARG A 48 -17.79 -4.36 2.41
N THR A 49 -16.98 -4.72 1.43
CA THR A 49 -17.36 -5.70 0.41
C THR A 49 -17.57 -7.08 1.02
N MET A 50 -16.70 -7.51 1.93
CA MET A 50 -16.79 -8.80 2.61
C MET A 50 -17.95 -8.86 3.60
N ASN A 51 -18.18 -7.78 4.35
CA ASN A 51 -19.32 -7.69 5.25
C ASN A 51 -20.66 -7.77 4.48
N ASN A 52 -20.73 -7.15 3.30
CA ASN A 52 -21.89 -7.27 2.41
C ASN A 52 -22.09 -8.71 1.87
N MET A 53 -21.04 -9.53 1.84
CA MET A 53 -21.10 -10.95 1.48
C MET A 53 -21.39 -11.85 2.70
N GLY A 54 -21.56 -11.28 3.90
CA GLY A 54 -21.78 -12.02 5.14
C GLY A 54 -20.51 -12.65 5.73
N VAL A 55 -19.33 -12.21 5.30
CA VAL A 55 -18.03 -12.71 5.79
C VAL A 55 -17.48 -11.73 6.83
N CYS A 56 -17.30 -12.20 8.06
CA CYS A 56 -16.60 -11.46 9.11
C CYS A 56 -15.09 -11.52 8.88
N CYS A 57 -14.43 -10.38 9.00
CA CYS A 57 -12.99 -10.29 8.85
C CYS A 57 -12.41 -9.12 9.64
N ASP A 58 -11.22 -9.34 10.17
CA ASP A 58 -10.42 -8.34 10.86
C ASP A 58 -9.20 -7.99 10.00
N VAL A 59 -8.80 -6.72 10.02
CA VAL A 59 -7.63 -6.25 9.26
C VAL A 59 -6.69 -5.46 10.14
N PHE A 60 -5.39 -5.67 9.94
CA PHE A 60 -4.33 -4.92 10.58
C PHE A 60 -3.18 -4.68 9.62
N ALA A 61 -2.87 -3.41 9.33
CA ALA A 61 -1.82 -3.01 8.40
C ALA A 61 -1.98 -3.64 7.00
N ASP A 62 -1.35 -4.78 6.73
CA ASP A 62 -1.46 -5.56 5.50
C ASP A 62 -2.05 -6.96 5.70
N ASP A 63 -2.33 -7.33 6.95
CA ASP A 63 -2.92 -8.61 7.34
C ASP A 63 -4.45 -8.54 7.33
N VAL A 64 -5.08 -9.59 6.82
CA VAL A 64 -6.54 -9.81 6.85
C VAL A 64 -6.78 -11.20 7.42
N VAL A 65 -7.58 -11.28 8.48
CA VAL A 65 -8.01 -12.51 9.13
C VAL A 65 -9.48 -12.72 8.81
N LEU A 66 -9.81 -13.90 8.30
CA LEU A 66 -11.19 -14.33 8.10
C LEU A 66 -11.64 -15.05 9.37
N ASP A 67 -12.78 -14.62 9.91
CA ASP A 67 -13.46 -15.33 10.99
C ASP A 67 -14.38 -16.37 10.33
N ILE A 68 -14.00 -17.65 10.43
CA ILE A 68 -14.61 -18.80 9.72
C ILE A 68 -15.24 -19.77 10.71
#